data_AF-A0A7V8PE10-F1
#
_entry.id   AF-A0A7V8PE10-F1
#
_cell.length_a   1.000
_cell.length_b   1.000
_cell.length_c   1.000
_cell.angle_alpha   90.00
_cell.angle_beta   90.00
_cell.angle_gamma   90.00
#
_symmetry.space_group_name_H-M   'P 1'
#
loop_
_entity.id
_entity.type
_entity.pdbx_description
1 polymer ?
#
loop_
_entity_poly.entity_id
_entity_poly.type
_entity_poly.pdbx_seq_one_letter_code
_entity_poly.pdbx_strand_id
1 'polypeptide(L)'
;MTDTHATPADSTITIFRDLIASLPFAQLDDVQLCDLGAIAAESVEGLCHGLHYLGDTLQNDVELPQESLSQLGACLNATAHLIPALLEMCEQAERHVRTVTPVA
;
A
#
# COMPACT_ATOMS: atom_id res chain seq x y z
N MET A 1 -12.96 -32.63 21.70
CA MET A 1 -11.98 -31.55 21.52
C MET A 1 -11.23 -31.83 20.24
N THR A 2 -11.58 -31.14 19.18
CA THR A 2 -10.78 -31.11 17.95
C THR A 2 -10.07 -29.77 17.96
N ASP A 3 -8.76 -29.81 18.18
CA ASP A 3 -7.88 -28.66 18.03
C ASP A 3 -7.90 -28.26 16.55
N THR A 4 -8.77 -27.30 16.22
CA THR A 4 -8.70 -26.59 14.95
C THR A 4 -7.46 -25.72 15.00
N HIS A 5 -6.35 -26.26 14.51
CA HIS A 5 -5.19 -25.47 14.14
C HIS A 5 -5.63 -24.54 13.02
N ALA A 6 -6.13 -23.35 13.38
CA ALA A 6 -6.35 -22.29 12.44
C ALA A 6 -4.98 -21.95 11.85
N THR A 7 -4.71 -22.44 10.65
CA THR A 7 -3.72 -21.81 9.77
C THR A 7 -4.05 -20.32 9.79
N PRO A 8 -3.10 -19.41 10.08
CA PRO A 8 -3.39 -17.99 9.97
C PRO A 8 -3.91 -17.80 8.55
N ALA A 9 -5.18 -17.47 8.39
CA ALA A 9 -5.67 -17.03 7.10
C ALA A 9 -4.84 -15.78 6.81
N ASP A 10 -3.93 -15.87 5.84
CA ASP A 10 -3.11 -14.73 5.46
C ASP A 10 -4.03 -13.54 5.25
N SER A 11 -3.77 -12.46 5.97
CA SER A 11 -4.59 -11.26 5.84
C SER A 11 -4.61 -10.86 4.37
N THR A 12 -5.74 -10.34 3.86
CA THR A 12 -5.84 -9.87 2.47
C THR A 12 -4.77 -8.83 2.13
N ILE A 13 -4.27 -8.11 3.13
CA ILE A 13 -3.10 -7.20 3.06
C ILE A 13 -1.82 -7.98 2.73
N THR A 14 -1.54 -9.07 3.45
CA THR A 14 -0.38 -9.95 3.19
C THR A 14 -0.43 -10.49 1.78
N ILE A 15 -1.57 -11.04 1.36
CA ILE A 15 -1.75 -11.61 0.01
C ILE A 15 -1.51 -10.54 -1.06
N PHE A 16 -2.08 -9.34 -0.88
CA PHE A 16 -1.93 -8.27 -1.87
C PHE A 16 -0.48 -7.80 -1.98
N ARG A 17 0.21 -7.61 -0.84
CA ARG A 17 1.63 -7.26 -0.83
C ARG A 17 2.48 -8.33 -1.52
N ASP A 18 2.22 -9.61 -1.23
CA ASP A 18 2.97 -10.72 -1.83
C ASP A 18 2.74 -10.81 -3.35
N LEU A 19 1.52 -10.52 -3.83
CA LEU A 19 1.23 -10.41 -5.26
C LEU A 19 2.02 -9.28 -5.92
N ILE A 20 2.11 -8.12 -5.27
CA ILE A 20 2.92 -7.00 -5.74
C ILE A 20 4.40 -7.38 -5.81
N ALA A 21 4.93 -8.01 -4.77
CA ALA A 21 6.32 -8.47 -4.75
C ALA A 21 6.64 -9.50 -5.85
N SER A 22 5.62 -10.21 -6.36
CA SER A 22 5.76 -11.18 -7.45
C SER A 22 5.73 -10.58 -8.86
N LEU A 23 5.50 -9.27 -9.01
CA LEU A 23 5.50 -8.61 -10.31
C LEU A 23 6.90 -8.65 -10.97
N PRO A 24 6.97 -8.70 -12.31
CA PRO A 24 8.24 -8.86 -13.02
C PRO A 24 9.04 -7.55 -13.12
N PHE A 25 9.46 -6.96 -12.00
CA PHE A 25 10.23 -5.70 -11.95
C PHE A 25 11.52 -5.74 -12.79
N ALA A 26 12.15 -6.90 -12.91
CA ALA A 26 13.34 -7.09 -13.75
C ALA A 26 13.11 -6.88 -15.26
N GLN A 27 11.85 -6.76 -15.71
CA GLN A 27 11.51 -6.43 -17.11
C GLN A 27 11.40 -4.91 -17.35
N LEU A 28 11.43 -4.10 -16.30
CA LEU A 28 11.40 -2.64 -16.39
C LEU A 28 12.82 -2.10 -16.55
N ASP A 29 12.97 -1.02 -17.32
CA ASP A 29 14.24 -0.30 -17.41
C ASP A 29 14.45 0.65 -16.21
N ASP A 30 15.66 1.22 -16.10
CA ASP A 30 16.04 2.07 -14.97
C ASP A 30 15.14 3.30 -14.82
N VAL A 31 14.70 3.91 -15.93
CA VAL A 31 13.83 5.09 -15.91
C VAL A 31 12.44 4.69 -15.41
N GLN A 32 11.90 3.60 -15.92
CA GLN A 32 10.62 3.04 -15.49
C GLN A 32 10.62 2.65 -14.01
N LEU A 33 11.72 2.05 -13.52
CA LEU A 33 11.86 1.72 -12.10
C LEU A 33 11.93 2.99 -11.23
N CYS A 34 12.68 4.00 -11.65
CA CYS A 34 12.74 5.29 -10.94
C CYS A 34 11.36 5.97 -10.88
N ASP A 35 10.67 6.05 -12.02
CA ASP A 35 9.33 6.64 -12.11
C ASP A 35 8.32 5.88 -11.26
N LEU A 36 8.36 4.54 -11.29
CA LEU A 36 7.48 3.69 -10.50
C LEU A 36 7.68 3.90 -8.99
N GLY A 37 8.94 3.94 -8.54
CA GLY A 37 9.27 4.22 -7.15
C GLY A 37 8.84 5.61 -6.71
N ALA A 38 9.06 6.62 -7.56
CA ALA A 38 8.66 8.00 -7.28
C ALA A 38 7.14 8.15 -7.17
N ILE A 39 6.38 7.61 -8.13
CA ILE A 39 4.91 7.65 -8.13
C ILE A 39 4.35 6.90 -6.92
N ALA A 40 4.91 5.73 -6.58
CA ALA A 40 4.48 4.96 -5.43
C ALA A 40 4.73 5.72 -4.10
N ALA A 41 5.89 6.35 -3.95
CA ALA A 41 6.22 7.16 -2.78
C ALA A 41 5.31 8.38 -2.65
N GLU A 42 5.09 9.13 -3.74
CA GLU A 42 4.16 10.27 -3.78
C GLU A 42 2.72 9.83 -3.43
N SER A 43 2.30 8.67 -3.93
CA SER A 43 0.98 8.12 -3.63
C SER A 43 0.81 7.77 -2.15
N VAL A 44 1.85 7.20 -1.51
CA VAL A 44 1.85 6.93 -0.06
C VAL A 44 1.75 8.24 0.72
N GLU A 45 2.52 9.26 0.35
CA GLU A 45 2.46 10.57 0.99
C GLU A 45 1.06 11.18 0.89
N GLY A 46 0.48 11.19 -0.32
CA GLY A 46 -0.87 11.71 -0.56
C GLY A 46 -1.95 10.96 0.23
N LEU A 47 -1.88 9.62 0.30
CA LEU A 47 -2.80 8.81 1.09
C LEU A 47 -2.66 9.09 2.60
N CYS A 48 -1.43 9.16 3.11
CA CYS A 48 -1.16 9.50 4.51
C CYS A 48 -1.68 10.90 4.85
N HIS A 49 -1.47 11.89 3.97
CA HIS A 49 -1.98 13.25 4.16
C HIS A 49 -3.51 13.27 4.17
N GLY A 50 -4.15 12.55 3.22
CA GLY A 50 -5.60 12.41 3.18
C GLY A 50 -6.17 11.74 4.44
N LEU A 51 -5.52 10.70 4.94
CA LEU A 51 -5.88 10.04 6.20
C LEU A 51 -5.75 10.99 7.41
N HIS A 52 -4.70 11.80 7.45
CA HIS A 52 -4.52 12.81 8.49
C HIS A 52 -5.64 13.85 8.46
N TYR A 53 -5.89 14.45 7.30
CA TYR A 53 -6.98 15.42 7.12
C TYR A 53 -8.34 14.85 7.50
N LEU A 54 -8.60 13.60 7.11
CA LEU A 54 -9.81 12.89 7.46
C LEU A 54 -9.91 12.66 8.98
N GLY A 55 -8.81 12.26 9.62
CA GLY A 55 -8.72 12.13 11.08
C GLY A 55 -9.06 13.44 11.79
N ASP A 56 -8.46 14.55 11.36
CA ASP A 56 -8.75 15.89 11.89
C ASP A 56 -10.23 16.24 11.71
N THR A 57 -10.79 15.96 10.53
CA THR A 57 -12.21 16.23 10.23
C THR A 57 -13.14 15.47 11.18
N LEU A 58 -12.85 14.19 11.43
CA LEU A 58 -13.64 13.35 12.33
C LEU A 58 -13.51 13.76 13.80
N GLN A 59 -12.36 14.30 14.22
CA GLN A 59 -12.14 14.80 15.58
C GLN A 59 -12.90 16.10 15.87
N ASN A 60 -13.30 16.85 14.85
CA ASN A 60 -14.06 18.10 14.99
C ASN A 60 -15.59 17.88 14.99
N ASP A 61 -16.05 16.73 15.50
CA ASP A 61 -17.46 16.35 15.68
C ASP A 61 -18.34 16.52 14.41
N VAL A 62 -17.79 16.17 13.24
CA VAL A 62 -18.58 16.14 12.01
C VAL A 62 -19.60 14.99 12.06
N GLU A 63 -20.89 15.33 12.05
CA GLU A 63 -21.95 14.37 11.83
C GLU A 63 -21.96 13.90 10.37
N LEU A 64 -21.53 12.66 10.15
CA LEU A 64 -21.57 12.02 8.84
C LEU A 64 -22.88 11.24 8.65
N PRO A 65 -23.57 11.41 7.50
CA PRO A 65 -24.66 10.51 7.11
C PRO A 65 -24.21 9.05 7.08
N GLN A 66 -25.13 8.11 7.32
CA GLN A 66 -24.81 6.67 7.33
C GLN A 66 -24.19 6.18 6.01
N GLU A 67 -24.61 6.72 4.87
CA GLU A 67 -24.01 6.41 3.57
C GLU A 67 -22.56 6.90 3.47
N SER A 68 -22.26 8.07 4.04
CA SER A 68 -20.90 8.60 4.11
C SER A 68 -20.01 7.76 5.01
N LEU A 69 -20.55 7.18 6.08
CA LEU A 69 -19.80 6.26 6.96
C LEU A 69 -19.44 4.94 6.25
N SER A 70 -20.34 4.37 5.43
CA SER A 70 -20.03 3.14 4.70
C SER A 70 -18.97 3.37 3.62
N GLN A 71 -19.06 4.50 2.90
CA GLN A 71 -18.05 4.92 1.92
C GLN A 71 -16.70 5.20 2.58
N LEU A 72 -16.72 5.87 3.74
CA LEU A 72 -15.53 6.11 4.54
C LEU A 72 -14.87 4.81 4.98
N GLY A 73 -15.64 3.85 5.49
CA GLY A 73 -15.12 2.53 5.88
C GLY A 73 -14.53 1.77 4.69
N ALA A 74 -15.18 1.82 3.53
CA ALA A 74 -14.65 1.22 2.29
C ALA A 74 -13.34 1.90 1.84
N CYS A 75 -13.27 3.23 1.92
CA CYS A 75 -12.07 4.01 1.63
C CYS A 75 -10.91 3.61 2.56
N LEU A 76 -11.14 3.62 3.88
CA LEU A 76 -10.14 3.23 4.87
C LEU A 76 -9.65 1.80 4.66
N ASN A 77 -10.55 0.86 4.38
CA ASN A 77 -10.17 -0.51 4.04
C ASN A 77 -9.30 -0.56 2.79
N ALA A 78 -9.67 0.15 1.71
CA ALA A 78 -8.86 0.19 0.49
C ALA A 78 -7.47 0.79 0.79
N THR A 79 -7.40 1.90 1.51
CA THR A 79 -6.13 2.55 1.89
C THR A 79 -5.24 1.63 2.73
N ALA A 80 -5.82 0.84 3.65
CA ALA A 80 -5.08 -0.13 4.46
C ALA A 80 -4.43 -1.25 3.62
N HIS A 81 -4.97 -1.56 2.45
CA HIS A 81 -4.35 -2.49 1.50
C HIS A 81 -3.35 -1.78 0.57
N LEU A 82 -3.69 -0.57 0.11
CA LEU A 82 -2.89 0.19 -0.86
C LEU A 82 -1.56 0.68 -0.28
N ILE A 83 -1.54 1.21 0.94
CA ILE A 83 -0.29 1.76 1.51
C ILE A 83 0.81 0.69 1.59
N PRO A 84 0.59 -0.51 2.18
CA PRO A 84 1.61 -1.56 2.22
C PRO A 84 2.04 -2.04 0.83
N ALA A 85 1.11 -2.14 -0.11
CA ALA A 85 1.41 -2.52 -1.49
C ALA A 85 2.29 -1.50 -2.20
N LEU A 86 1.99 -0.21 -2.06
CA LEU A 86 2.79 0.88 -2.64
C LEU A 86 4.19 0.93 -2.01
N LEU A 87 4.30 0.71 -0.69
CA LEU A 87 5.60 0.61 -0.02
C LEU A 87 6.43 -0.57 -0.55
N GLU A 88 5.81 -1.74 -0.75
CA GLU A 88 6.50 -2.88 -1.39
C GLU A 88 6.96 -2.52 -2.80
N MET A 89 6.15 -1.81 -3.59
CA MET A 89 6.56 -1.33 -4.92
C MET A 89 7.78 -0.41 -4.85
N CYS A 90 7.82 0.55 -3.90
CA CYS A 90 8.98 1.41 -3.69
C CYS A 90 10.23 0.58 -3.41
N GLU A 91 10.15 -0.36 -2.46
CA GLU A 91 11.29 -1.20 -2.09
C GLU A 91 11.77 -2.07 -3.25
N GLN A 92 10.84 -2.66 -4.02
CA GLN A 92 11.19 -3.45 -5.20
C GLN A 92 11.85 -2.60 -6.28
N ALA A 93 11.31 -1.41 -6.56
CA ALA A 93 11.91 -0.48 -7.52
C ALA A 93 13.35 -0.11 -7.13
N GLU A 94 13.57 0.29 -5.87
CA GLU A 94 14.90 0.65 -5.36
C GLU A 94 15.90 -0.53 -5.39
N ARG A 95 15.45 -1.73 -5.01
CA ARG A 95 16.27 -2.94 -5.04
C ARG A 95 16.76 -3.21 -6.47
N HIS A 96 15.88 -3.11 -7.46
CA HIS A 96 16.23 -3.42 -8.85
C HIS A 96 17.18 -2.38 -9.45
N VAL A 97 16.94 -1.08 -9.21
CA VAL A 97 17.88 -0.01 -9.64
C VAL A 97 19.28 -0.25 -9.08
N ARG A 98 19.39 -0.60 -7.79
CA ARG A 98 20.68 -0.87 -7.14
C ARG A 98 21.39 -2.11 -7.69
N THR A 99 20.65 -3.13 -8.12
CA THR A 99 21.24 -4.35 -8.70
C THR A 99 21.72 -4.17 -10.15
N VAL A 100 21.17 -3.21 -10.89
CA VAL A 100 21.54 -2.94 -12.29
C VAL A 100 22.82 -2.06 -12.37
N THR A 101 23.06 -1.19 -11.39
CA THR A 101 24.30 -0.43 -11.28
C THR A 101 25.33 -1.17 -10.41
N PRO A 102 26.31 -1.92 -10.97
CA PRO A 102 27.42 -2.41 -10.16
C PRO A 102 28.25 -1.21 -9.71
N VAL A 103 28.52 -1.12 -8.41
CA VAL A 103 29.50 -0.18 -7.85
C VAL A 103 30.84 -0.41 -8.57
N ALA A 104 31.29 0.61 -9.30
CA ALA A 104 32.61 0.65 -9.95
C ALA A 104 33.74 0.85 -8.94
#